data_AF-A0A8H7EBK1-F1
#
_entry.id   AF-A0A8H7EBK1-F1
#
_cell.length_a   1.000
_cell.length_b   1.000
_cell.length_c   1.000
_cell.angle_alpha   90.00
_cell.angle_beta   90.00
_cell.angle_gamma   90.00
#
_symmetry.space_group_name_H-M   'P 1'
#
loop_
_entity.id
_entity.type
_entity.pdbx_description
1 polymer ?
#
loop_
_entity_poly.entity_id
_entity_poly.type
_entity_poly.pdbx_seq_one_letter_code
_entity_poly.pdbx_strand_id
1 'polypeptide(L)'
;MLDAPADDWNSYNSAIFSSLPSNSYWAISTSESFITDSSCLNCPEITGEFPSVLHRLWNNASTGTLERLDPAECIARYATSIQFAQRNVLLVASDDQVPPPNENPLINGSHAYVRWKFSAMSAMARDTARNSFDWICSGMDAKRPCSLGIDAIRDSSAESWLMGPGAGWPVKYCLSERADPTCKLHFEPTIGTIVTILNFVKAGVMFYVAFFVGDEPLMTMGDAVASFLERPDPTSKNRCLWAFANQRMFRDGKGIKHHRVGPQRWICPQYRWRDATSPERRVVTIFMFLLALSVVTAFLAVGITALPPGITISQLDFVGLDPSSAIDMRNFPDSLVLKVVLANSPQLVFSLLYFSYNALLTAMLMGYEWVSYAHKRKGLRVSHQPKGAQRCTYFLQLPYRFSIPLLLLSAILHWLVSQSLFLMSIDFYDSLGRPGDNDPYNNKFFGYQTVGFSPPAIIAVLVCGGLMTISIVVLGHVPYRRGMPVAGSSSMAISAACHLTAEAGANEGTASSEKLQWGVVARADNGPGHCAFSPRSVEAPVKGRVYCLANVVVNAVVQNKRKGEKYREDTTIVRDV
;
A
#
# COMPACT_ATOMS: atom_id res chain seq x y z
N MET A 1 18.70 -25.09 21.59
CA MET A 1 17.39 -25.19 20.92
C MET A 1 16.91 -23.77 20.72
N LEU A 2 17.07 -23.28 19.48
CA LEU A 2 16.61 -22.01 18.92
C LEU A 2 17.26 -20.72 19.48
N ASP A 3 18.51 -20.47 19.07
CA ASP A 3 18.97 -19.10 18.82
C ASP A 3 18.25 -18.60 17.57
N ALA A 4 17.15 -17.87 17.78
CA ALA A 4 16.47 -17.12 16.74
C ALA A 4 17.33 -15.89 16.40
N PRO A 5 17.57 -15.56 15.10
CA PRO A 5 18.13 -14.27 14.75
C PRO A 5 17.12 -13.18 15.12
N ALA A 6 17.62 -12.01 15.47
CA ALA A 6 16.86 -10.87 15.96
C ALA A 6 15.69 -10.51 15.01
N ASP A 7 14.49 -10.97 15.36
CA ASP A 7 13.21 -10.43 14.88
C ASP A 7 12.95 -9.07 15.57
N ASP A 8 13.87 -8.12 15.41
CA ASP A 8 13.60 -6.73 15.76
C ASP A 8 12.81 -6.12 14.62
N TRP A 9 11.55 -5.82 14.91
CA TRP A 9 10.63 -5.09 14.05
C TRP A 9 11.19 -3.69 13.75
N ASN A 10 12.10 -3.59 12.79
CA ASN A 10 12.69 -2.35 12.30
C ASN A 10 11.68 -1.58 11.44
N SER A 11 10.53 -1.22 12.01
CA SER A 11 9.61 -0.27 11.40
C SER A 11 10.12 1.15 11.65
N TYR A 12 11.15 1.52 10.90
CA TYR A 12 11.58 2.90 10.80
C TYR A 12 10.90 3.58 9.59
N ASN A 13 10.89 4.92 9.57
CA ASN A 13 10.18 5.69 8.53
C ASN A 13 11.15 6.19 7.45
N SER A 14 10.69 7.01 6.52
CA SER A 14 11.59 7.52 5.48
C SER A 14 12.64 8.54 5.96
N ALA A 15 12.48 9.07 7.17
CA ALA A 15 13.39 10.05 7.77
C ALA A 15 14.41 9.42 8.71
N ILE A 16 14.07 8.30 9.35
CA ILE A 16 14.94 7.52 10.22
C ILE A 16 14.93 6.11 9.65
N PHE A 17 16.07 5.49 9.31
CA PHE A 17 16.10 4.13 8.78
C PHE A 17 17.37 3.38 9.17
N SER A 18 17.30 2.06 9.30
CA SER A 18 18.45 1.21 9.62
C SER A 18 19.24 0.83 8.38
N SER A 19 20.55 0.61 8.54
CA SER A 19 21.43 0.04 7.51
C SER A 19 21.92 -1.36 7.86
N LEU A 20 22.14 -2.15 6.82
CA LEU A 20 22.77 -3.47 6.90
C LEU A 20 24.29 -3.34 6.74
N PRO A 21 25.11 -3.93 7.62
CA PRO A 21 26.56 -3.93 7.44
C PRO A 21 26.98 -4.97 6.40
N SER A 22 27.96 -4.62 5.56
CA SER A 22 28.64 -5.53 4.64
C SER A 22 30.15 -5.38 4.81
N ASN A 23 30.82 -6.45 5.22
CA ASN A 23 32.26 -6.48 5.45
C ASN A 23 33.00 -7.02 4.22
N SER A 24 34.02 -6.31 3.78
CA SER A 24 35.04 -6.83 2.88
C SER A 24 35.95 -7.78 3.65
N TYR A 25 36.45 -8.81 2.98
CA TYR A 25 37.34 -9.77 3.61
C TYR A 25 38.29 -10.43 2.63
N TRP A 26 39.37 -10.97 3.18
CA TRP A 26 40.32 -11.82 2.50
C TRP A 26 40.10 -13.27 2.87
N ALA A 27 39.99 -14.13 1.86
CA ALA A 27 40.12 -15.58 2.01
C ALA A 27 41.53 -15.98 1.61
N ILE A 28 42.26 -16.66 2.49
CA ILE A 28 43.67 -16.97 2.31
C ILE A 28 43.90 -18.46 2.53
N SER A 29 44.51 -19.13 1.55
CA SER A 29 44.93 -20.53 1.70
C SER A 29 46.29 -20.59 2.38
N THR A 30 46.38 -21.32 3.49
CA THR A 30 47.60 -21.48 4.28
C THR A 30 47.84 -22.95 4.66
N SER A 31 49.06 -23.29 5.05
CA SER A 31 49.36 -24.60 5.62
C SER A 31 49.30 -24.59 7.15
N GLU A 32 49.34 -25.76 7.80
CA GLU A 32 49.37 -25.85 9.27
C GLU A 32 50.61 -25.15 9.85
N SER A 33 51.75 -25.25 9.15
CA SER A 33 53.00 -24.56 9.52
C SER A 33 52.85 -23.03 9.62
N PHE A 34 51.97 -22.41 8.82
CA PHE A 34 51.70 -20.97 8.94
C PHE A 34 51.27 -20.57 10.35
N ILE A 35 50.52 -21.42 11.04
CA ILE A 35 49.97 -21.12 12.38
C ILE A 35 50.98 -21.47 13.48
N THR A 36 51.77 -22.52 13.27
CA THR A 36 52.70 -23.04 14.29
C THR A 36 54.06 -22.35 14.29
N ASP A 37 54.46 -21.73 13.17
CA ASP A 37 55.74 -21.05 13.05
C ASP A 37 55.85 -19.85 14.01
N SER A 38 57.05 -19.64 14.54
CA SER A 38 57.34 -18.55 15.49
C SER A 38 57.27 -17.15 14.88
N SER A 39 57.27 -17.05 13.54
CA SER A 39 57.17 -15.79 12.82
C SER A 39 56.44 -15.96 11.48
N CYS A 40 55.78 -14.90 11.02
CA CYS A 40 55.12 -14.85 9.72
C CYS A 40 56.19 -14.72 8.60
N LEU A 41 56.61 -15.85 8.02
CA LEU A 41 57.65 -15.89 6.98
C LEU A 41 57.26 -15.05 5.75
N ASN A 42 58.10 -14.05 5.43
CA ASN A 42 58.01 -13.15 4.27
C ASN A 42 56.68 -12.37 4.13
N CYS A 43 55.87 -12.29 5.19
CA CYS A 43 54.62 -11.53 5.20
C CYS A 43 54.77 -10.01 4.96
N PRO A 44 55.86 -9.32 5.39
CA PRO A 44 56.03 -7.88 5.17
C PRO A 44 56.48 -7.48 3.75
N GLU A 45 56.86 -8.42 2.87
CA GLU A 45 57.56 -8.10 1.62
C GLU A 45 56.65 -7.59 0.47
N ILE A 46 55.33 -7.61 0.62
CA ILE A 46 54.39 -7.09 -0.39
C ILE A 46 53.97 -5.65 -0.05
N THR A 47 53.68 -4.81 -1.05
CA THR A 47 53.10 -3.47 -0.86
C THR A 47 51.56 -3.53 -0.82
N GLY A 48 50.92 -2.76 0.07
CA GLY A 48 49.45 -2.60 0.14
C GLY A 48 48.81 -2.96 1.48
N GLU A 49 47.48 -3.12 1.52
CA GLU A 49 46.70 -3.47 2.74
C GLU A 49 46.89 -4.95 3.15
N PHE A 50 47.03 -5.84 2.17
CA PHE A 50 47.11 -7.29 2.37
C PHE A 50 48.22 -7.76 3.35
N PRO A 51 49.48 -7.29 3.29
CA PRO A 51 50.52 -7.64 4.27
C PRO A 51 50.11 -7.39 5.71
N SER A 52 49.46 -6.26 5.97
CA SER A 52 49.02 -5.88 7.32
C SER A 52 47.91 -6.80 7.83
N VAL A 53 47.00 -7.19 6.94
CA VAL A 53 45.93 -8.17 7.24
C VAL A 53 46.54 -9.55 7.49
N LEU A 54 47.45 -10.01 6.64
CA LEU A 54 48.08 -11.33 6.75
C LEU A 54 48.87 -11.47 8.05
N HIS A 55 49.69 -10.48 8.39
CA HIS A 55 50.44 -10.46 9.65
C HIS A 55 49.51 -10.43 10.88
N ARG A 56 48.41 -9.66 10.82
CA ARG A 56 47.39 -9.66 11.88
C ARG A 56 46.73 -11.02 12.03
N LEU A 57 46.36 -11.67 10.93
CA LEU A 57 45.72 -12.99 10.96
C LEU A 57 46.66 -14.07 11.47
N TRP A 58 47.94 -14.04 11.10
CA TRP A 58 48.95 -14.92 11.67
C TRP A 58 49.02 -14.80 13.19
N ASN A 59 49.13 -13.57 13.70
CA ASN A 59 49.18 -13.32 15.15
C ASN A 59 47.88 -13.72 15.86
N ASN A 60 46.73 -13.48 15.22
CA ASN A 60 45.42 -13.85 15.78
C ASN A 60 45.20 -15.37 15.79
N ALA A 61 45.71 -16.08 14.77
CA ALA A 61 45.69 -17.54 14.70
C ALA A 61 46.59 -18.17 15.76
N SER A 62 47.83 -17.68 15.90
CA SER A 62 48.80 -18.21 16.87
C SER A 62 48.39 -17.96 18.33
N THR A 63 47.64 -16.90 18.59
CA THR A 63 47.04 -16.59 19.91
C THR A 63 45.69 -17.26 20.16
N GLY A 64 45.15 -18.00 19.19
CA GLY A 64 43.88 -18.72 19.33
C GLY A 64 42.63 -17.83 19.38
N THR A 65 42.70 -16.61 18.84
CA THR A 65 41.57 -15.66 18.84
C THR A 65 40.57 -15.89 17.70
N LEU A 66 40.98 -16.58 16.63
CA LEU A 66 40.12 -16.91 15.49
C LEU A 66 39.22 -18.10 15.81
N GLU A 67 37.98 -18.09 15.31
CA GLU A 67 37.04 -19.19 15.46
C GLU A 67 37.41 -20.33 14.52
N ARG A 68 37.69 -21.51 15.07
CA ARG A 68 37.90 -22.72 14.27
C ARG A 68 36.56 -23.30 13.82
N LEU A 69 36.37 -23.43 12.52
CA LEU A 69 35.17 -23.99 11.90
C LEU A 69 35.52 -25.21 11.05
N ASP A 70 34.61 -26.18 11.03
CA ASP A 70 34.66 -27.28 10.08
C ASP A 70 34.37 -26.79 8.66
N PRO A 71 34.85 -27.46 7.60
CA PRO A 71 34.65 -27.05 6.21
C PRO A 71 33.20 -26.73 5.84
N ALA A 72 32.25 -27.58 6.23
CA ALA A 72 30.83 -27.38 5.93
C ALA A 72 30.25 -26.12 6.60
N GLU A 73 30.63 -25.86 7.86
CA GLU A 73 30.21 -24.66 8.58
C GLU A 73 30.86 -23.40 7.99
N CYS A 74 32.14 -23.49 7.61
CA CYS A 74 32.86 -22.41 6.94
C CYS A 74 32.16 -21.99 5.65
N ILE A 75 31.82 -22.96 4.80
CA ILE A 75 31.07 -22.72 3.56
C ILE A 75 29.70 -22.12 3.88
N ALA A 76 28.98 -22.63 4.88
CA ALA A 76 27.67 -22.10 5.25
C ALA A 76 27.72 -20.62 5.68
N ARG A 77 28.76 -20.21 6.43
CA ARG A 77 28.90 -18.84 6.93
C ARG A 77 29.41 -17.86 5.87
N TYR A 78 30.27 -18.31 4.95
CA TYR A 78 30.89 -17.46 3.92
C TYR A 78 30.19 -17.46 2.56
N ALA A 79 29.37 -18.46 2.24
CA ALA A 79 28.59 -18.52 1.00
C ALA A 79 27.33 -17.65 1.08
N THR A 80 27.52 -16.36 1.36
CA THR A 80 26.47 -15.34 1.42
C THR A 80 26.87 -14.13 0.58
N SER A 81 25.87 -13.50 -0.06
CA SER A 81 26.06 -12.33 -0.93
C SER A 81 26.37 -11.04 -0.17
N ILE A 82 26.00 -10.96 1.12
CA ILE A 82 26.39 -9.89 2.05
C ILE A 82 26.99 -10.54 3.30
N GLN A 83 28.16 -10.04 3.71
CA GLN A 83 28.85 -10.50 4.92
C GLN A 83 28.59 -9.58 6.10
N PHE A 84 27.63 -9.93 6.95
CA PHE A 84 27.27 -9.13 8.12
C PHE A 84 28.04 -9.53 9.40
N ALA A 85 28.37 -10.81 9.56
CA ALA A 85 28.94 -11.36 10.81
C ALA A 85 30.39 -11.85 10.71
N GLN A 86 30.93 -11.99 9.50
CA GLN A 86 32.27 -12.52 9.28
C GLN A 86 33.16 -11.53 8.53
N ARG A 87 34.47 -11.64 8.77
CA ARG A 87 35.55 -10.94 8.07
C ARG A 87 36.54 -11.96 7.53
N ASN A 88 37.85 -11.75 7.67
CA ASN A 88 38.85 -12.55 6.99
C ASN A 88 38.84 -14.02 7.44
N VAL A 89 39.29 -14.90 6.55
CA VAL A 89 39.34 -16.35 6.79
C VAL A 89 40.65 -16.94 6.32
N LEU A 90 41.23 -17.80 7.16
CA LEU A 90 42.33 -18.68 6.79
C LEU A 90 41.79 -20.08 6.50
N LEU A 91 42.12 -20.61 5.33
CA LEU A 91 41.78 -21.96 4.90
C LEU A 91 43.03 -22.82 5.12
N VAL A 92 42.96 -23.75 6.05
CA VAL A 92 44.14 -24.49 6.50
C VAL A 92 44.17 -25.86 5.83
N ALA A 93 45.21 -26.10 5.05
CA ALA A 93 45.53 -27.41 4.46
C ALA A 93 46.69 -28.06 5.22
N SER A 94 46.79 -29.40 5.12
CA SER A 94 47.92 -30.13 5.69
C SER A 94 49.21 -29.82 4.93
N ASP A 95 50.35 -29.73 5.63
CA ASP A 95 51.64 -29.36 5.05
C ASP A 95 52.12 -30.31 3.94
N ASP A 96 51.68 -31.57 3.95
CA ASP A 96 52.00 -32.60 2.95
C ASP A 96 51.19 -32.48 1.65
N GLN A 97 50.10 -31.70 1.67
CA GLN A 97 49.17 -31.54 0.56
C GLN A 97 49.37 -30.23 -0.21
N VAL A 98 50.26 -29.35 0.27
CA VAL A 98 50.58 -28.06 -0.35
C VAL A 98 52.03 -28.05 -0.86
N PRO A 99 52.37 -27.21 -1.85
CA PRO A 99 53.75 -27.11 -2.32
C PRO A 99 54.68 -26.58 -1.20
N PRO A 100 55.97 -26.93 -1.24
CA PRO A 100 56.94 -26.40 -0.29
C PRO A 100 57.01 -24.85 -0.39
N PRO A 101 57.29 -24.13 0.71
CA PRO A 101 57.26 -22.66 0.73
C PRO A 101 58.13 -21.98 -0.35
N ASN A 102 59.24 -22.61 -0.71
CA ASN A 102 60.18 -22.10 -1.72
C ASN A 102 59.60 -22.13 -3.15
N GLU A 103 58.56 -22.92 -3.37
CA GLU A 103 57.83 -23.04 -4.63
C GLU A 103 56.49 -22.29 -4.59
N ASN A 104 56.25 -21.50 -3.53
CA ASN A 104 55.02 -20.73 -3.38
C ASN A 104 54.95 -19.60 -4.42
N PRO A 105 53.93 -19.61 -5.31
CA PRO A 105 53.81 -18.62 -6.38
C PRO A 105 53.31 -17.24 -5.91
N LEU A 106 52.72 -17.12 -4.70
CA LEU A 106 52.22 -15.85 -4.18
C LEU A 106 53.30 -15.08 -3.42
N ILE A 107 53.94 -15.73 -2.45
CA ILE A 107 55.02 -15.18 -1.64
C ILE A 107 56.07 -16.27 -1.47
N ASN A 108 57.21 -16.11 -2.14
CA ASN A 108 58.31 -17.06 -2.05
C ASN A 108 58.76 -17.21 -0.58
N GLY A 109 58.84 -18.43 -0.09
CA GLY A 109 59.24 -18.76 1.28
C GLY A 109 58.15 -18.57 2.35
N SER A 110 56.91 -18.26 1.97
CA SER A 110 55.79 -18.14 2.90
C SER A 110 54.88 -19.38 2.88
N HIS A 111 54.15 -19.60 3.96
CA HIS A 111 53.10 -20.63 4.06
C HIS A 111 51.70 -20.11 3.65
N ALA A 112 51.62 -18.94 3.02
CA ALA A 112 50.38 -18.37 2.47
C ALA A 112 50.40 -18.44 0.93
N TYR A 113 49.57 -19.31 0.35
CA TYR A 113 49.71 -19.76 -1.05
C TYR A 113 48.81 -19.03 -2.04
N VAL A 114 47.57 -18.73 -1.65
CA VAL A 114 46.58 -18.10 -2.53
C VAL A 114 45.74 -17.13 -1.71
N ARG A 115 45.34 -16.02 -2.34
CA ARG A 115 44.44 -15.03 -1.74
C ARG A 115 43.29 -14.69 -2.68
N TRP A 116 42.13 -14.47 -2.09
CA TRP A 116 40.95 -13.91 -2.76
C TRP A 116 40.42 -12.74 -1.94
N LYS A 117 39.90 -11.72 -2.63
CA LYS A 117 39.25 -10.56 -1.99
C LYS A 117 37.76 -10.61 -2.29
N PHE A 118 36.96 -10.64 -1.22
CA PHE A 118 35.55 -10.30 -1.30
C PHE A 118 35.40 -8.80 -1.04
N SER A 119 34.73 -8.09 -1.95
CA SER A 119 34.41 -6.67 -1.79
C SER A 119 32.98 -6.52 -1.30
N ALA A 120 32.79 -5.77 -0.22
CA ALA A 120 31.49 -5.39 0.29
C ALA A 120 30.65 -4.62 -0.75
N MET A 121 31.30 -3.88 -1.66
CA MET A 121 30.65 -3.15 -2.74
C MET A 121 29.99 -4.07 -3.78
N SER A 122 30.36 -5.34 -3.84
CA SER A 122 29.69 -6.31 -4.72
C SER A 122 28.18 -6.40 -4.43
N ALA A 123 27.73 -6.06 -3.21
CA ALA A 123 26.33 -5.98 -2.82
C ALA A 123 25.52 -4.89 -3.54
N MET A 124 26.17 -3.92 -4.21
CA MET A 124 25.48 -2.85 -4.95
C MET A 124 24.75 -3.34 -6.20
N ALA A 125 25.13 -4.50 -6.74
CA ALA A 125 24.50 -5.07 -7.93
C ALA A 125 24.29 -6.57 -7.77
N ARG A 126 23.09 -7.03 -8.16
CA ARG A 126 22.66 -8.42 -7.98
C ARG A 126 23.59 -9.43 -8.65
N ASP A 127 24.02 -9.14 -9.89
CA ASP A 127 24.89 -10.04 -10.66
C ASP A 127 26.27 -10.21 -10.02
N THR A 128 26.84 -9.12 -9.47
CA THR A 128 28.13 -9.16 -8.79
C THR A 128 28.03 -9.77 -7.39
N ALA A 129 26.95 -9.48 -6.66
CA ALA A 129 26.73 -10.00 -5.31
C ALA A 129 26.56 -11.53 -5.29
N ARG A 130 26.02 -12.12 -6.36
CA ARG A 130 25.78 -13.56 -6.45
C ARG A 130 27.07 -14.37 -6.58
N ASN A 131 28.08 -13.82 -7.22
CA ASN A 131 29.35 -14.51 -7.47
C ASN A 131 30.51 -13.90 -6.67
N SER A 132 30.25 -13.05 -5.68
CA SER A 132 31.30 -12.42 -4.87
C SER A 132 32.05 -13.41 -3.98
N PHE A 133 31.45 -14.57 -3.67
CA PHE A 133 32.07 -15.68 -2.94
C PHE A 133 32.58 -16.80 -3.87
N ASP A 134 32.86 -16.50 -5.13
CA ASP A 134 33.35 -17.46 -6.12
C ASP A 134 34.62 -18.21 -5.72
N TRP A 135 35.44 -17.62 -4.85
CA TRP A 135 36.62 -18.25 -4.25
C TRP A 135 36.30 -19.60 -3.58
N ILE A 136 35.09 -19.78 -3.03
CA ILE A 136 34.62 -21.06 -2.44
C ILE A 136 34.60 -22.17 -3.48
N CYS A 137 34.36 -21.82 -4.74
CA CYS A 137 34.26 -22.72 -5.88
C CYS A 137 35.52 -22.73 -6.75
N SER A 138 36.66 -22.22 -6.25
CA SER A 138 37.89 -22.09 -7.03
C SER A 138 38.43 -23.40 -7.63
N GLY A 139 38.13 -24.55 -6.99
CA GLY A 139 38.48 -25.88 -7.50
C GLY A 139 37.51 -26.47 -8.54
N MET A 140 36.45 -25.76 -8.94
CA MET A 140 35.46 -26.23 -9.93
C MET A 140 35.68 -25.63 -11.34
N ASP A 141 35.00 -26.18 -12.34
CA ASP A 141 35.04 -25.68 -13.73
C ASP A 141 34.60 -24.21 -13.80
N ALA A 142 35.54 -23.33 -14.18
CA ALA A 142 35.39 -21.87 -14.22
C ALA A 142 34.24 -21.38 -15.13
N LYS A 143 33.64 -22.25 -15.94
CA LYS A 143 32.50 -21.92 -16.80
C LYS A 143 31.16 -21.83 -16.06
N ARG A 144 31.05 -22.35 -14.83
CA ARG A 144 29.80 -22.32 -14.05
C ARG A 144 29.88 -21.32 -12.89
N PRO A 145 28.89 -20.42 -12.73
CA PRO A 145 28.80 -19.55 -11.56
C PRO A 145 28.79 -20.34 -10.25
N CYS A 146 29.60 -19.92 -9.27
CA CYS A 146 29.71 -20.60 -7.97
C CYS A 146 28.36 -20.76 -7.27
N SER A 147 27.51 -19.74 -7.38
CA SER A 147 26.14 -19.72 -6.85
C SER A 147 25.20 -20.81 -7.37
N LEU A 148 25.50 -21.47 -8.50
CA LEU A 148 24.74 -22.62 -9.02
C LEU A 148 25.37 -23.96 -8.64
N GLY A 149 26.66 -23.96 -8.26
CA GLY A 149 27.43 -25.14 -7.90
C GLY A 149 27.61 -25.32 -6.39
N ILE A 150 27.24 -24.33 -5.57
CA ILE A 150 27.50 -24.34 -4.13
C ILE A 150 26.80 -25.49 -3.40
N ASP A 151 25.59 -25.86 -3.83
CA ASP A 151 24.85 -26.97 -3.22
C ASP A 151 25.58 -28.30 -3.44
N ALA A 152 26.23 -28.47 -4.60
CA ALA A 152 27.06 -29.66 -4.85
C ALA A 152 28.29 -29.73 -3.92
N ILE A 153 28.87 -28.58 -3.54
CA ILE A 153 29.95 -28.54 -2.54
C ILE A 153 29.42 -28.81 -1.13
N ARG A 154 28.23 -28.29 -0.78
CA ARG A 154 27.58 -28.50 0.52
C ARG A 154 27.19 -29.96 0.75
N ASP A 155 26.74 -30.63 -0.31
CA ASP A 155 26.35 -32.05 -0.26
C ASP A 155 27.54 -33.00 -0.33
N SER A 156 28.67 -32.54 -0.89
CA SER A 156 29.93 -33.27 -0.89
C SER A 156 30.57 -33.20 0.51
N SER A 157 30.87 -34.34 1.13
CA SER A 157 31.52 -34.41 2.44
C SER A 157 32.77 -33.53 2.51
N ALA A 158 33.06 -32.92 3.67
CA ALA A 158 34.17 -31.99 3.92
C ALA A 158 35.53 -32.35 3.28
N GLU A 159 35.82 -33.63 3.05
CA GLU A 159 37.04 -34.14 2.40
C GLU A 159 37.17 -33.80 0.91
N SER A 160 36.11 -33.35 0.23
CA SER A 160 36.14 -32.98 -1.19
C SER A 160 36.22 -31.47 -1.46
N TRP A 161 36.33 -30.63 -0.42
CA TRP A 161 36.48 -29.19 -0.62
C TRP A 161 37.93 -28.84 -0.96
N LEU A 162 38.18 -28.64 -2.26
CA LEU A 162 39.50 -28.36 -2.83
C LEU A 162 39.66 -26.87 -3.14
N MET A 163 40.80 -26.31 -2.75
CA MET A 163 41.13 -24.88 -2.87
C MET A 163 42.46 -24.64 -3.57
N GLY A 164 42.52 -23.59 -4.41
CA GLY A 164 43.75 -23.20 -5.10
C GLY A 164 43.81 -23.65 -6.57
N PRO A 165 44.87 -23.29 -7.30
CA PRO A 165 44.97 -23.53 -8.74
C PRO A 165 45.17 -25.02 -9.07
N GLY A 166 44.65 -25.46 -10.22
CA GLY A 166 44.88 -26.81 -10.75
C GLY A 166 44.02 -27.87 -10.07
N ALA A 167 44.67 -28.88 -9.46
CA ALA A 167 43.98 -29.98 -8.77
C ALA A 167 43.39 -29.58 -7.40
N GLY A 168 43.74 -28.40 -6.89
CA GLY A 168 43.31 -27.89 -5.59
C GLY A 168 43.88 -28.69 -4.40
N TRP A 169 43.87 -28.06 -3.23
CA TRP A 169 44.34 -28.62 -1.97
C TRP A 169 43.16 -28.82 -1.01
N PRO A 170 43.08 -29.96 -0.31
CA PRO A 170 41.99 -30.25 0.60
C PRO A 170 42.05 -29.33 1.83
N VAL A 171 40.94 -28.65 2.12
CA VAL A 171 40.81 -27.81 3.32
C VAL A 171 40.46 -28.68 4.51
N LYS A 172 41.35 -28.73 5.51
CA LYS A 172 41.16 -29.51 6.75
C LYS A 172 40.20 -28.82 7.71
N TYR A 173 40.37 -27.52 7.89
CA TYR A 173 39.51 -26.64 8.69
C TYR A 173 39.73 -25.19 8.27
N CYS A 174 38.86 -24.27 8.72
CA CYS A 174 39.08 -22.85 8.52
C CYS A 174 39.13 -22.09 9.86
N LEU A 175 39.89 -20.99 9.89
CA LEU A 175 39.95 -20.05 11.00
C LEU A 175 39.28 -18.75 10.56
N SER A 176 38.13 -18.45 11.14
CA SER A 176 37.28 -17.32 10.77
C SER A 176 37.43 -16.17 11.77
N GLU A 177 37.62 -14.96 11.25
CA GLU A 177 37.57 -13.73 12.01
C GLU A 177 36.12 -13.24 12.11
N ARG A 178 35.56 -13.24 13.33
CA ARG A 178 34.23 -12.68 13.57
C ARG A 178 34.25 -11.16 13.46
N ALA A 179 33.17 -10.61 12.93
CA ALA A 179 32.91 -9.17 12.93
C ALA A 179 31.67 -8.87 13.77
N ASP A 180 31.76 -7.86 14.63
CA ASP A 180 30.60 -7.37 15.36
C ASP A 180 29.64 -6.68 14.38
N PRO A 181 28.39 -7.18 14.20
CA PRO A 181 27.45 -6.58 13.29
C PRO A 181 27.04 -5.20 13.82
N THR A 182 27.49 -4.14 13.17
CA THR A 182 27.17 -2.75 13.53
C THR A 182 26.05 -2.23 12.64
N CYS A 183 24.80 -2.43 13.06
CA CYS A 183 23.64 -1.78 12.46
C CYS A 183 23.65 -0.29 12.82
N LYS A 184 23.59 0.60 11.82
CA LYS A 184 23.51 2.05 12.06
C LYS A 184 22.10 2.55 11.79
N LEU A 185 21.71 3.57 12.56
CA LEU A 185 20.49 4.32 12.33
C LEU A 185 20.85 5.60 11.58
N HIS A 186 20.34 5.74 10.37
CA HIS A 186 20.48 6.94 9.55
C HIS A 186 19.33 7.90 9.81
N PHE A 187 19.63 9.21 9.83
CA PHE A 187 18.62 10.26 9.95
C PHE A 187 18.78 11.26 8.80
N GLU A 188 17.70 11.45 8.02
CA GLU A 188 17.63 12.41 6.93
C GLU A 188 16.86 13.68 7.38
N PRO A 189 17.57 14.76 7.77
CA PRO A 189 16.96 15.94 8.36
C PRO A 189 16.03 16.68 7.40
N THR A 190 16.27 16.59 6.09
CA THR A 190 15.45 17.25 5.07
C THR A 190 14.01 16.72 5.11
N ILE A 191 13.86 15.40 5.10
CA ILE A 191 12.55 14.74 5.16
C ILE A 191 11.89 15.01 6.50
N GLY A 192 12.64 14.88 7.60
CA GLY A 192 12.14 15.16 8.96
C GLY A 192 11.59 16.58 9.10
N THR A 193 12.30 17.58 8.57
CA THR A 193 11.87 18.99 8.61
C THR A 193 10.59 19.21 7.81
N ILE A 194 10.52 18.69 6.58
CA ILE A 194 9.33 18.84 5.72
C ILE A 194 8.11 18.20 6.37
N VAL A 195 8.23 16.95 6.85
CA VAL A 195 7.13 16.24 7.53
C VAL A 195 6.66 16.98 8.77
N THR A 196 7.59 17.57 9.52
CA THR A 196 7.28 18.38 10.70
C THR A 196 6.47 19.62 10.32
N ILE A 197 6.92 20.40 9.32
CA ILE A 197 6.20 21.59 8.82
C ILE A 197 4.78 21.21 8.35
N LEU A 198 4.65 20.15 7.55
CA LEU A 198 3.35 19.70 7.04
C LEU A 198 2.39 19.29 8.17
N ASN A 199 2.90 18.63 9.22
CA ASN A 199 2.10 18.28 10.39
C ASN A 199 1.67 19.53 11.18
N PHE A 200 2.53 20.54 11.32
CA PHE A 200 2.15 21.82 11.93
C PHE A 200 1.06 22.54 11.13
N VAL A 201 1.18 22.59 9.80
CA VAL A 201 0.13 23.15 8.93
C VAL A 201 -1.17 22.38 9.09
N LYS A 202 -1.12 21.04 9.07
CA LYS A 202 -2.29 20.19 9.27
C LYS A 202 -2.96 20.43 10.62
N ALA A 203 -2.18 20.52 11.69
CA ALA A 203 -2.67 20.86 13.01
C ALA A 203 -3.32 22.24 13.02
N GLY A 204 -2.66 23.26 12.43
CA GLY A 204 -3.20 24.61 12.30
C GLY A 204 -4.55 24.65 11.58
N VAL A 205 -4.70 23.91 10.48
CA VAL A 205 -5.97 23.77 9.76
C VAL A 205 -7.03 23.07 10.62
N MET A 206 -6.66 22.00 11.33
CA MET A 206 -7.59 21.31 12.25
C MET A 206 -8.06 22.23 13.39
N PHE A 207 -7.16 23.02 13.98
CA PHE A 207 -7.50 24.04 14.97
C PHE A 207 -8.42 25.11 14.38
N TYR A 208 -8.10 25.61 13.19
CA TYR A 208 -8.96 26.59 12.52
C TYR A 208 -10.37 26.06 12.29
N VAL A 209 -10.50 24.84 11.76
CA VAL A 209 -11.80 24.18 11.54
C VAL A 209 -12.54 23.95 12.85
N ALA A 210 -11.85 23.54 13.92
CA ALA A 210 -12.48 23.26 15.21
C ALA A 210 -13.04 24.51 15.91
N PHE A 211 -12.40 25.67 15.76
CA PHE A 211 -12.74 26.88 16.52
C PHE A 211 -13.43 27.98 15.72
N PHE A 212 -13.25 28.03 14.39
CA PHE A 212 -13.74 29.14 13.56
C PHE A 212 -14.82 28.74 12.56
N VAL A 213 -15.00 27.45 12.26
CA VAL A 213 -16.06 27.00 11.35
C VAL A 213 -17.30 26.67 12.17
N GLY A 214 -18.23 27.62 12.24
CA GLY A 214 -19.52 27.48 12.94
C GLY A 214 -20.68 27.00 12.07
N ASP A 215 -20.46 26.77 10.78
CA ASP A 215 -21.49 26.28 9.87
C ASP A 215 -21.89 24.84 10.21
N GLU A 216 -23.15 24.49 9.98
CA GLU A 216 -23.65 23.11 10.10
C GLU A 216 -23.55 22.40 8.73
N PRO A 217 -22.46 21.65 8.45
CA PRO A 217 -22.32 20.98 7.16
C PRO A 217 -23.32 19.83 7.01
N LEU A 218 -23.88 19.68 5.81
CA LEU A 218 -24.69 18.53 5.43
C LEU A 218 -23.80 17.30 5.18
N MET A 219 -23.35 16.65 6.25
CA MET A 219 -22.42 15.52 6.15
C MET A 219 -23.12 14.18 5.91
N THR A 220 -24.37 14.04 6.32
CA THR A 220 -25.15 12.82 6.12
C THR A 220 -26.45 13.06 5.37
N MET A 221 -27.01 11.96 4.85
CA MET A 221 -28.35 11.98 4.26
C MET A 221 -29.41 12.45 5.26
N GLY A 222 -29.26 12.16 6.56
CA GLY A 222 -30.20 12.65 7.57
C GLY A 222 -30.12 14.16 7.77
N ASP A 223 -28.92 14.75 7.72
CA ASP A 223 -28.77 16.23 7.76
C ASP A 223 -29.46 16.86 6.55
N ALA A 224 -29.30 16.27 5.36
CA ALA A 224 -29.97 16.74 4.15
C ALA A 224 -31.50 16.62 4.25
N VAL A 225 -32.03 15.50 4.75
CA VAL A 225 -33.49 15.34 4.96
C VAL A 225 -34.01 16.32 5.99
N ALA A 226 -33.31 16.52 7.12
CA ALA A 226 -33.71 17.48 8.14
C ALA A 226 -33.76 18.91 7.55
N SER A 227 -32.71 19.30 6.83
CA SER A 227 -32.62 20.60 6.17
C SER A 227 -33.75 20.83 5.16
N PHE A 228 -34.05 19.84 4.30
CA PHE A 228 -35.12 19.97 3.30
C PHE A 228 -36.54 19.85 3.86
N LEU A 229 -36.72 19.24 5.03
CA LEU A 229 -38.01 19.25 5.73
C LEU A 229 -38.28 20.60 6.40
N GLU A 230 -37.24 21.22 6.98
CA GLU A 230 -37.34 22.54 7.61
C GLU A 230 -37.39 23.67 6.58
N ARG A 231 -36.62 23.54 5.50
CA ARG A 231 -36.54 24.50 4.39
C ARG A 231 -36.73 23.78 3.04
N PRO A 232 -37.99 23.56 2.62
CA PRO A 232 -38.28 22.87 1.35
C PRO A 232 -37.79 23.66 0.13
N ASP A 233 -37.06 22.99 -0.76
CA ASP A 233 -36.54 23.60 -1.99
C ASP A 233 -37.65 23.72 -3.05
N PRO A 234 -37.97 24.92 -3.55
CA PRO A 234 -38.99 25.10 -4.58
C PRO A 234 -38.68 24.37 -5.90
N THR A 235 -37.41 24.12 -6.22
CA THR A 235 -37.01 23.51 -7.51
C THR A 235 -37.35 22.02 -7.61
N SER A 236 -37.50 21.34 -6.47
CA SER A 236 -37.80 19.92 -6.38
C SER A 236 -39.30 19.62 -6.20
N LYS A 237 -40.16 20.65 -6.19
CA LYS A 237 -41.62 20.51 -6.12
C LYS A 237 -42.15 19.65 -7.26
N ASN A 238 -43.19 18.85 -6.98
CA ASN A 238 -43.84 17.93 -7.93
C ASN A 238 -42.89 16.85 -8.50
N ARG A 239 -41.84 16.46 -7.76
CA ARG A 239 -40.88 15.40 -8.17
C ARG A 239 -40.75 14.26 -7.15
N CYS A 240 -41.79 13.99 -6.37
CA CYS A 240 -41.81 13.02 -5.26
C CYS A 240 -41.30 11.58 -5.55
N LEU A 241 -41.28 11.13 -6.81
CA LEU A 241 -40.79 9.81 -7.24
C LEU A 241 -39.40 9.87 -7.90
N TRP A 242 -38.69 10.98 -7.77
CA TRP A 242 -37.41 11.21 -8.42
C TRP A 242 -36.32 10.28 -7.86
N ALA A 243 -35.80 9.40 -8.71
CA ALA A 243 -34.67 8.53 -8.38
C ALA A 243 -33.37 9.07 -9.00
N PHE A 244 -32.25 8.84 -8.32
CA PHE A 244 -30.90 9.08 -8.85
C PHE A 244 -30.69 8.39 -10.20
N ALA A 245 -31.10 7.13 -10.33
CA ALA A 245 -30.99 6.36 -11.57
C ALA A 245 -31.75 6.98 -12.76
N ASN A 246 -32.77 7.81 -12.48
CA ASN A 246 -33.61 8.48 -13.47
C ASN A 246 -33.17 9.93 -13.78
N GLN A 247 -32.04 10.40 -13.23
CA GLN A 247 -31.51 11.74 -13.52
C GLN A 247 -31.05 11.93 -14.98
N ARG A 248 -30.95 10.86 -15.78
CA ARG A 248 -30.56 10.99 -17.19
C ARG A 248 -31.67 11.69 -17.98
N MET A 249 -31.34 12.86 -18.52
CA MET A 249 -32.22 13.63 -19.41
C MET A 249 -32.58 12.80 -20.64
N PHE A 250 -33.83 12.87 -21.09
CA PHE A 250 -34.21 12.31 -22.38
C PHE A 250 -33.98 13.35 -23.47
N ARG A 251 -33.56 12.91 -24.66
CA ARG A 251 -33.49 13.78 -25.84
C ARG A 251 -34.85 13.76 -26.53
N ASP A 252 -35.38 14.93 -26.86
CA ASP A 252 -36.50 15.01 -27.79
C ASP A 252 -36.04 14.74 -29.24
N GLY A 253 -36.99 14.70 -30.17
CA GLY A 253 -36.71 14.53 -31.60
C GLY A 253 -35.86 15.64 -32.22
N LYS A 254 -35.57 16.72 -31.47
CA LYS A 254 -34.72 17.84 -31.87
C LYS A 254 -33.35 17.80 -31.17
N GLY A 255 -33.05 16.76 -30.39
CA GLY A 255 -31.79 16.59 -29.69
C GLY A 255 -31.65 17.43 -28.40
N ILE A 256 -32.69 18.12 -27.97
CA ILE A 256 -32.73 18.94 -26.75
C ILE A 256 -32.94 18.02 -25.55
N LYS A 257 -32.17 18.24 -24.49
CA LYS A 257 -32.22 17.44 -23.27
C LYS A 257 -33.31 17.96 -22.34
N HIS A 258 -34.27 17.11 -21.99
CA HIS A 258 -35.37 17.42 -21.09
C HIS A 258 -35.31 16.58 -19.80
N HIS A 259 -35.74 17.19 -18.70
CA HIS A 259 -36.01 16.47 -17.45
C HIS A 259 -37.46 15.98 -17.43
N ARG A 260 -37.71 14.78 -16.88
CA ARG A 260 -39.09 14.28 -16.72
C ARG A 260 -39.80 15.01 -15.57
N VAL A 261 -40.35 16.18 -15.84
CA VAL A 261 -41.10 16.98 -14.87
C VAL A 261 -42.57 16.56 -14.89
N GLY A 262 -43.18 16.39 -13.72
CA GLY A 262 -44.62 16.13 -13.56
C GLY A 262 -44.97 14.75 -13.00
N PRO A 263 -46.27 14.43 -12.92
CA PRO A 263 -46.75 13.23 -12.26
C PRO A 263 -46.20 11.95 -12.91
N GLN A 264 -45.66 11.05 -12.08
CA GLN A 264 -45.07 9.79 -12.54
C GLN A 264 -45.85 8.58 -12.06
N ARG A 265 -45.96 7.57 -12.92
CA ARG A 265 -46.58 6.29 -12.59
C ARG A 265 -45.62 5.46 -11.72
N TRP A 266 -46.09 4.99 -10.57
CA TRP A 266 -45.28 4.12 -9.72
C TRP A 266 -45.17 2.71 -10.33
N ILE A 267 -43.95 2.34 -10.71
CA ILE A 267 -43.65 1.03 -11.32
C ILE A 267 -43.06 0.01 -10.34
N CYS A 268 -42.87 0.39 -9.07
CA CYS A 268 -42.23 -0.44 -8.04
C CYS A 268 -40.86 -1.01 -8.50
N PRO A 269 -39.90 -0.15 -8.86
CA PRO A 269 -38.62 -0.59 -9.42
C PRO A 269 -37.78 -1.37 -8.39
N GLN A 270 -37.05 -2.37 -8.88
CA GLN A 270 -36.07 -3.12 -8.09
C GLN A 270 -34.66 -2.56 -8.35
N TYR A 271 -34.15 -1.77 -7.40
CA TYR A 271 -32.78 -1.25 -7.46
C TYR A 271 -31.77 -2.24 -6.85
N ARG A 272 -30.52 -2.11 -7.26
CA ARG A 272 -29.34 -2.79 -6.70
C ARG A 272 -28.40 -1.78 -6.06
N TRP A 273 -27.46 -2.26 -5.25
CA TRP A 273 -26.53 -1.40 -4.52
C TRP A 273 -25.76 -0.43 -5.42
N ARG A 274 -25.31 -0.92 -6.57
CA ARG A 274 -24.64 -0.13 -7.60
C ARG A 274 -25.48 1.04 -8.14
N ASP A 275 -26.80 0.98 -8.06
CA ASP A 275 -27.71 2.01 -8.60
C ASP A 275 -27.78 3.26 -7.71
N ALA A 276 -27.20 3.21 -6.50
CA ALA A 276 -26.99 4.40 -5.66
C ALA A 276 -25.80 5.25 -6.12
N THR A 277 -25.04 4.80 -7.12
CA THR A 277 -23.80 5.44 -7.59
C THR A 277 -23.78 5.61 -9.11
N SER A 278 -23.15 6.69 -9.60
CA SER A 278 -23.04 6.93 -11.04
C SER A 278 -22.25 5.80 -11.74
N PRO A 279 -22.55 5.50 -13.01
CA PRO A 279 -21.77 4.53 -13.78
C PRO A 279 -20.32 4.98 -13.96
N GLU A 280 -20.10 6.28 -14.20
CA GLU A 280 -18.79 6.89 -14.40
C GLU A 280 -17.89 6.65 -13.19
N ARG A 281 -18.39 6.94 -11.98
CA ARG A 281 -17.62 6.73 -10.74
C ARG A 281 -17.23 5.26 -10.57
N ARG A 282 -18.15 4.34 -10.84
CA ARG A 282 -17.89 2.89 -10.76
C ARG A 282 -16.84 2.45 -11.78
N VAL A 283 -16.98 2.88 -13.04
CA VAL A 283 -16.05 2.53 -14.12
C VAL A 283 -14.66 3.09 -13.81
N VAL A 284 -14.57 4.36 -13.39
CA VAL A 284 -13.29 4.99 -13.01
C VAL A 284 -12.65 4.24 -11.84
N THR A 285 -13.39 3.94 -10.77
CA THR A 285 -12.80 3.21 -9.63
C THR A 285 -12.34 1.81 -10.04
N ILE A 286 -13.16 1.03 -10.74
CA ILE A 286 -12.78 -0.32 -11.17
C ILE A 286 -11.58 -0.25 -12.13
N PHE A 287 -11.57 0.69 -13.07
CA PHE A 287 -10.44 0.90 -13.98
C PHE A 287 -9.16 1.23 -13.23
N MET A 288 -9.20 2.14 -12.24
CA MET A 288 -8.04 2.48 -11.42
C MET A 288 -7.49 1.27 -10.66
N PHE A 289 -8.36 0.42 -10.10
CA PHE A 289 -7.95 -0.84 -9.46
C PHE A 289 -7.30 -1.82 -10.46
N LEU A 290 -7.94 -2.03 -11.61
CA LEU A 290 -7.40 -2.92 -12.65
C LEU A 290 -6.07 -2.43 -13.21
N LEU A 291 -5.94 -1.12 -13.43
CA LEU A 291 -4.70 -0.49 -13.88
C LEU A 291 -3.58 -0.69 -12.84
N ALA A 292 -3.86 -0.41 -11.56
CA ALA A 292 -2.90 -0.62 -10.49
C ALA A 292 -2.46 -2.09 -10.40
N LEU A 293 -3.41 -3.03 -10.43
CA LEU A 293 -3.12 -4.46 -10.43
C LEU A 293 -2.29 -4.89 -11.66
N SER A 294 -2.59 -4.34 -12.84
CA SER A 294 -1.82 -4.65 -14.06
C SER A 294 -0.38 -4.12 -13.99
N VAL A 295 -0.19 -2.91 -13.46
CA VAL A 295 1.14 -2.30 -13.31
C VAL A 295 1.96 -3.08 -12.29
N VAL A 296 1.37 -3.44 -11.15
CA VAL A 296 2.03 -4.26 -10.13
C VAL A 296 2.37 -5.65 -10.67
N THR A 297 1.49 -6.26 -11.45
CA THR A 297 1.76 -7.56 -12.08
C THR A 297 2.90 -7.48 -13.10
N ALA A 298 2.95 -6.41 -13.91
CA ALA A 298 4.04 -6.19 -14.85
C ALA A 298 5.38 -6.00 -14.13
N PHE A 299 5.41 -5.21 -13.05
CA PHE A 299 6.62 -5.05 -12.24
C PHE A 299 7.03 -6.33 -11.52
N LEU A 300 6.07 -7.13 -11.04
CA LEU A 300 6.36 -8.44 -10.48
C LEU A 300 6.98 -9.37 -11.54
N ALA A 301 6.43 -9.40 -12.76
CA ALA A 301 6.97 -10.20 -13.84
C ALA A 301 8.40 -9.79 -14.19
N VAL A 302 8.66 -8.48 -14.34
CA VAL A 302 10.02 -7.95 -14.55
C VAL A 302 10.95 -8.33 -13.39
N GLY A 303 10.48 -8.17 -12.14
CA GLY A 303 11.23 -8.53 -10.94
C GLY A 303 11.61 -10.01 -10.92
N ILE A 304 10.68 -10.91 -11.24
CA ILE A 304 10.90 -12.36 -11.31
C ILE A 304 11.83 -12.72 -12.46
N THR A 305 11.67 -12.12 -13.66
CA THR A 305 12.59 -12.40 -14.78
C THR A 305 14.00 -11.88 -14.53
N ALA A 306 14.13 -10.88 -13.64
CA ALA A 306 15.41 -10.38 -13.16
C ALA A 306 15.94 -11.17 -11.96
N LEU A 307 15.19 -12.17 -11.44
CA LEU A 307 15.73 -13.07 -10.44
C LEU A 307 16.69 -14.05 -11.12
N PRO A 308 17.80 -14.40 -10.45
CA PRO A 308 18.76 -15.35 -11.00
C PRO A 308 18.14 -16.75 -11.22
N PRO A 309 18.59 -17.51 -12.23
CA PRO A 309 18.12 -18.88 -12.47
C PRO A 309 18.42 -19.77 -11.26
N GLY A 310 17.41 -20.55 -10.83
CA GLY A 310 17.50 -21.49 -9.72
C GLY A 310 16.81 -21.04 -8.42
N ILE A 311 16.50 -19.75 -8.25
CA ILE A 311 15.79 -19.25 -7.06
C ILE A 311 14.29 -19.38 -7.26
N THR A 312 13.63 -20.04 -6.30
CA THR A 312 12.16 -20.11 -6.25
C THR A 312 11.59 -19.02 -5.35
N ILE A 313 10.37 -18.57 -5.63
CA ILE A 313 9.70 -17.50 -4.85
C ILE A 313 9.55 -17.91 -3.36
N SER A 314 9.43 -19.20 -3.07
CA SER A 314 9.36 -19.75 -1.71
C SER A 314 10.64 -19.62 -0.90
N GLN A 315 11.79 -19.38 -1.55
CA GLN A 315 13.07 -19.18 -0.88
C GLN A 315 13.35 -17.70 -0.58
N LEU A 316 12.52 -16.79 -1.12
CA LEU A 316 12.67 -15.36 -0.88
C LEU A 316 12.01 -14.98 0.44
N ASP A 317 12.72 -14.17 1.22
CA ASP A 317 12.22 -13.62 2.45
C ASP A 317 11.04 -12.66 2.19
N PHE A 318 10.04 -12.72 3.06
CA PHE A 318 8.88 -11.85 3.03
C PHE A 318 9.25 -10.40 3.35
N VAL A 319 10.21 -10.19 4.25
CA VAL A 319 10.66 -8.88 4.74
C VAL A 319 11.77 -8.28 3.86
N GLY A 320 12.37 -9.09 2.97
CA GLY A 320 13.32 -8.62 1.96
C GLY A 320 14.71 -8.29 2.49
N LEU A 321 15.19 -9.00 3.52
CA LEU A 321 16.52 -8.77 4.08
C LEU A 321 17.68 -9.29 3.19
N ASP A 322 17.36 -9.97 2.08
CA ASP A 322 18.33 -10.55 1.17
C ASP A 322 18.72 -9.55 0.05
N PRO A 323 20.01 -9.35 -0.29
CA PRO A 323 20.45 -8.52 -1.42
C PRO A 323 19.88 -8.91 -2.80
N SER A 324 19.38 -10.14 -2.98
CA SER A 324 18.62 -10.53 -4.17
C SER A 324 17.32 -9.72 -4.33
N SER A 325 16.84 -9.08 -3.26
CA SER A 325 15.73 -8.13 -3.27
C SER A 325 16.13 -6.73 -3.75
N ALA A 326 17.42 -6.40 -3.85
CA ALA A 326 17.89 -5.06 -4.18
C ALA A 326 17.75 -4.76 -5.69
N ILE A 327 17.17 -3.60 -6.02
CA ILE A 327 17.10 -3.10 -7.39
C ILE A 327 18.44 -2.42 -7.71
N ASP A 328 19.06 -2.75 -8.85
CA ASP A 328 20.26 -2.03 -9.30
C ASP A 328 19.86 -0.64 -9.77
N MET A 329 20.23 0.36 -8.97
CA MET A 329 19.90 1.77 -9.20
C MET A 329 21.14 2.61 -9.53
N ARG A 330 22.26 1.99 -9.93
CA ARG A 330 23.52 2.71 -10.23
C ARG A 330 23.39 3.69 -11.40
N ASN A 331 22.46 3.44 -12.32
CA ASN A 331 22.18 4.33 -13.46
C ASN A 331 21.15 5.44 -13.13
N PHE A 332 20.62 5.48 -11.91
CA PHE A 332 19.67 6.50 -11.47
C PHE A 332 20.40 7.63 -10.71
N PRO A 333 19.81 8.84 -10.64
CA PRO A 333 20.37 9.93 -9.85
C PRO A 333 20.60 9.51 -8.39
N ASP A 334 21.78 9.80 -7.85
CA ASP A 334 22.12 9.46 -6.47
C ASP A 334 21.47 10.46 -5.49
N SER A 335 20.16 10.30 -5.27
CA SER A 335 19.36 11.12 -4.37
C SER A 335 18.55 10.23 -3.44
N LEU A 336 18.88 10.26 -2.14
CA LEU A 336 18.12 9.56 -1.10
C LEU A 336 16.63 9.91 -1.15
N VAL A 337 16.31 11.20 -1.33
CA VAL A 337 14.92 11.69 -1.42
C VAL A 337 14.18 11.03 -2.58
N LEU A 338 14.80 10.90 -3.76
CA LEU A 338 14.18 10.24 -4.90
C LEU A 338 13.89 8.75 -4.61
N LYS A 339 14.85 8.04 -4.01
CA LYS A 339 14.73 6.62 -3.64
C LYS A 339 13.62 6.40 -2.61
N VAL A 340 13.54 7.28 -1.61
CA VAL A 340 12.46 7.32 -0.61
C VAL A 340 11.10 7.54 -1.26
N VAL A 341 10.98 8.53 -2.15
CA VAL A 341 9.70 8.82 -2.84
C VAL A 341 9.29 7.64 -3.70
N LEU A 342 10.23 7.01 -4.39
CA LEU A 342 9.97 5.82 -5.19
C LEU A 342 9.42 4.67 -4.33
N ALA A 343 10.10 4.33 -3.23
CA ALA A 343 9.69 3.29 -2.29
C ALA A 343 8.30 3.54 -1.67
N ASN A 344 7.92 4.81 -1.50
CA ASN A 344 6.63 5.21 -0.89
C ASN A 344 5.52 5.56 -1.90
N SER A 345 5.83 5.61 -3.20
CA SER A 345 4.85 5.95 -4.23
C SER A 345 3.66 4.96 -4.32
N PRO A 346 3.84 3.63 -4.10
CA PRO A 346 2.71 2.70 -4.07
C PRO A 346 1.69 3.01 -2.97
N GLN A 347 2.14 3.52 -1.82
CA GLN A 347 1.30 3.87 -0.66
C GLN A 347 0.38 5.05 -1.00
N LEU A 348 0.85 6.00 -1.81
CA LEU A 348 0.02 7.10 -2.33
C LEU A 348 -1.07 6.57 -3.27
N VAL A 349 -0.71 5.69 -4.20
CA VAL A 349 -1.68 5.05 -5.11
C VAL A 349 -2.73 4.27 -4.32
N PHE A 350 -2.29 3.46 -3.35
CA PHE A 350 -3.18 2.74 -2.45
C PHE A 350 -4.14 3.67 -1.69
N SER A 351 -3.65 4.81 -1.19
CA SER A 351 -4.49 5.79 -0.49
C SER A 351 -5.61 6.36 -1.38
N LEU A 352 -5.32 6.66 -2.65
CA LEU A 352 -6.31 7.13 -3.63
C LEU A 352 -7.34 6.04 -3.98
N LEU A 353 -6.89 4.79 -4.13
CA LEU A 353 -7.76 3.64 -4.37
C LEU A 353 -8.68 3.38 -3.17
N TYR A 354 -8.12 3.41 -1.96
CA TYR A 354 -8.87 3.25 -0.72
C TYR A 354 -9.93 4.34 -0.55
N PHE A 355 -9.57 5.61 -0.79
CA PHE A 355 -10.51 6.71 -0.76
C PHE A 355 -11.69 6.49 -1.72
N SER A 356 -11.40 6.11 -2.96
CA SER A 356 -12.41 5.81 -3.97
C SER A 356 -13.31 4.63 -3.58
N TYR A 357 -12.71 3.57 -3.05
CA TYR A 357 -13.40 2.37 -2.57
C TYR A 357 -14.34 2.68 -1.41
N ASN A 358 -13.83 3.34 -0.37
CA ASN A 358 -14.59 3.73 0.81
C ASN A 358 -15.77 4.62 0.43
N ALA A 359 -15.54 5.56 -0.50
CA ALA A 359 -16.56 6.49 -0.91
C ALA A 359 -17.66 5.83 -1.78
N LEU A 360 -17.35 4.78 -2.56
CA LEU A 360 -18.36 3.96 -3.25
C LEU A 360 -19.18 3.11 -2.27
N LEU A 361 -18.52 2.41 -1.35
CA LEU A 361 -19.20 1.56 -0.36
C LEU A 361 -20.11 2.40 0.55
N THR A 362 -19.66 3.59 0.95
CA THR A 362 -20.47 4.55 1.72
C THR A 362 -21.73 4.96 0.97
N ALA A 363 -21.64 5.23 -0.33
CA ALA A 363 -22.82 5.59 -1.13
C ALA A 363 -23.82 4.40 -1.28
N MET A 364 -23.33 3.16 -1.41
CA MET A 364 -24.20 1.98 -1.42
C MET A 364 -24.91 1.78 -0.07
N LEU A 365 -24.19 1.95 1.04
CA LEU A 365 -24.78 1.80 2.38
C LEU A 365 -25.72 2.95 2.74
N MET A 366 -25.48 4.16 2.24
CA MET A 366 -26.42 5.28 2.29
C MET A 366 -27.73 4.94 1.56
N GLY A 367 -27.65 4.34 0.37
CA GLY A 367 -28.82 3.84 -0.35
C GLY A 367 -29.61 2.77 0.42
N TYR A 368 -28.91 1.87 1.12
CA TYR A 368 -29.53 0.88 1.99
C TYR A 368 -30.30 1.54 3.15
N GLU A 369 -29.69 2.55 3.78
CA GLU A 369 -30.34 3.31 4.86
C GLU A 369 -31.57 4.07 4.36
N TRP A 370 -31.46 4.72 3.20
CA TRP A 370 -32.55 5.46 2.54
C TRP A 370 -33.79 4.59 2.32
N VAL A 371 -33.63 3.45 1.64
CA VAL A 371 -34.73 2.54 1.30
C VAL A 371 -35.42 1.95 2.53
N SER A 372 -34.72 1.83 3.66
CA SER A 372 -35.32 1.29 4.88
C SER A 372 -36.44 2.18 5.46
N TYR A 373 -36.45 3.49 5.15
CA TYR A 373 -37.53 4.40 5.54
C TYR A 373 -38.86 4.13 4.82
N ALA A 374 -38.88 3.35 3.74
CA ALA A 374 -40.12 2.91 3.12
C ALA A 374 -40.89 1.89 3.98
N HIS A 375 -40.19 1.21 4.88
CA HIS A 375 -40.71 0.04 5.60
C HIS A 375 -40.75 0.24 7.11
N LYS A 376 -39.87 1.09 7.65
CA LYS A 376 -39.71 1.29 9.08
C LYS A 376 -39.74 2.77 9.38
N ARG A 377 -40.57 3.14 10.35
CA ARG A 377 -40.58 4.45 10.97
C ARG A 377 -39.41 4.58 11.94
N LYS A 378 -38.48 5.50 11.68
CA LYS A 378 -37.28 5.70 12.50
C LYS A 378 -36.81 7.16 12.42
N GLY A 379 -36.06 7.59 13.43
CA GLY A 379 -35.47 8.94 13.44
C GLY A 379 -34.29 9.06 12.48
N LEU A 380 -34.04 10.29 12.04
CA LEU A 380 -32.92 10.62 11.14
C LEU A 380 -31.58 10.42 11.85
N ARG A 381 -30.59 9.97 11.08
CA ARG A 381 -29.20 9.88 11.54
C ARG A 381 -28.46 11.14 11.08
N VAL A 382 -28.11 12.01 12.01
CA VAL A 382 -27.59 13.37 11.77
C VAL A 382 -26.20 13.53 12.37
N SER A 383 -25.36 14.37 11.76
CA SER A 383 -23.99 14.63 12.24
C SER A 383 -23.88 15.67 13.34
N HIS A 384 -24.87 16.54 13.46
CA HIS A 384 -24.95 17.54 14.52
C HIS A 384 -25.62 16.96 15.78
N GLN A 385 -25.77 17.79 16.81
CA GLN A 385 -26.44 17.39 18.06
C GLN A 385 -27.89 16.96 17.78
N PRO A 386 -28.27 15.72 18.09
CA PRO A 386 -29.56 15.17 17.71
C PRO A 386 -30.69 15.85 18.49
N LYS A 387 -31.79 16.16 17.81
CA LYS A 387 -33.01 16.71 18.40
C LYS A 387 -34.12 15.66 18.40
N GLY A 388 -34.82 15.52 19.53
CA GLY A 388 -35.96 14.60 19.67
C GLY A 388 -35.59 13.13 19.42
N ALA A 389 -36.19 12.52 18.39
CA ALA A 389 -36.00 11.12 18.01
C ALA A 389 -34.82 10.89 17.05
N GLN A 390 -34.11 11.94 16.63
CA GLN A 390 -32.90 11.84 15.82
C GLN A 390 -31.79 11.08 16.55
N ARG A 391 -30.81 10.60 15.77
CA ARG A 391 -29.67 9.82 16.27
C ARG A 391 -28.38 10.40 15.74
N CYS A 392 -27.33 10.41 16.55
CA CYS A 392 -25.99 10.72 16.06
C CYS A 392 -25.52 9.70 15.04
N THR A 393 -24.67 10.14 14.10
CA THR A 393 -23.92 9.23 13.23
C THR A 393 -22.88 8.43 14.00
N TYR A 394 -22.34 7.40 13.35
CA TYR A 394 -21.07 6.82 13.82
C TYR A 394 -19.94 7.78 13.50
N PHE A 395 -18.90 7.81 14.33
CA PHE A 395 -17.69 8.61 14.08
C PHE A 395 -17.11 8.45 12.66
N LEU A 396 -17.30 7.28 12.02
CA LEU A 396 -16.79 6.95 10.68
C LEU A 396 -17.84 6.98 9.55
N GLN A 397 -19.04 7.56 9.77
CA GLN A 397 -20.24 7.55 8.88
C GLN A 397 -20.80 6.17 8.51
N LEU A 398 -19.95 5.17 8.29
CA LEU A 398 -20.26 3.77 8.02
C LEU A 398 -20.58 3.00 9.31
N PRO A 399 -21.53 2.04 9.28
CA PRO A 399 -21.74 1.12 10.40
C PRO A 399 -20.47 0.31 10.72
N TYR A 400 -20.17 0.11 12.01
CA TYR A 400 -18.96 -0.59 12.47
C TYR A 400 -18.73 -1.97 11.86
N ARG A 401 -19.82 -2.71 11.56
CA ARG A 401 -19.75 -4.00 10.85
C ARG A 401 -19.10 -3.95 9.47
N PHE A 402 -19.03 -2.78 8.83
CA PHE A 402 -18.37 -2.58 7.54
C PHE A 402 -17.09 -1.75 7.70
N SER A 403 -17.08 -0.73 8.55
CA SER A 403 -15.90 0.12 8.71
C SER A 403 -14.76 -0.58 9.43
N ILE A 404 -15.01 -1.43 10.44
CA ILE A 404 -13.93 -2.15 11.14
C ILE A 404 -13.21 -3.13 10.20
N PRO A 405 -13.90 -4.04 9.47
CA PRO A 405 -13.22 -4.90 8.50
C PRO A 405 -12.48 -4.10 7.41
N LEU A 406 -13.06 -2.99 6.95
CA LEU A 406 -12.45 -2.14 5.94
C LEU A 406 -11.17 -1.46 6.45
N LEU A 407 -11.17 -0.99 7.69
CA LEU A 407 -9.99 -0.39 8.34
C LEU A 407 -8.90 -1.42 8.59
N LEU A 408 -9.25 -2.62 9.08
CA LEU A 408 -8.31 -3.72 9.27
C LEU A 408 -7.67 -4.12 7.94
N LEU A 409 -8.49 -4.31 6.91
CA LEU A 409 -7.99 -4.62 5.56
C LEU A 409 -7.11 -3.50 5.01
N SER A 410 -7.46 -2.24 5.29
CA SER A 410 -6.65 -1.09 4.89
C SER A 410 -5.30 -1.07 5.60
N ALA A 411 -5.27 -1.33 6.90
CA ALA A 411 -4.03 -1.41 7.67
C ALA A 411 -3.13 -2.56 7.19
N ILE A 412 -3.72 -3.74 6.95
CA ILE A 412 -3.00 -4.90 6.40
C ILE A 412 -2.42 -4.57 5.02
N LEU A 413 -3.22 -4.02 4.10
CA LEU A 413 -2.72 -3.66 2.78
C LEU A 413 -1.64 -2.56 2.84
N HIS A 414 -1.79 -1.57 3.71
CA HIS A 414 -0.79 -0.53 3.89
C HIS A 414 0.55 -1.13 4.37
N TRP A 415 0.49 -2.09 5.29
CA TRP A 415 1.65 -2.83 5.75
C TRP A 415 2.25 -3.71 4.64
N LEU A 416 1.43 -4.50 3.94
CA LEU A 416 1.89 -5.34 2.82
C LEU A 416 2.56 -4.53 1.71
N VAL A 417 2.02 -3.35 1.38
CA VAL A 417 2.62 -2.43 0.40
C VAL A 417 3.99 -1.94 0.88
N SER A 418 4.16 -1.67 2.18
CA SER A 418 5.46 -1.29 2.76
C SER A 418 6.51 -2.40 2.68
N GLN A 419 6.08 -3.67 2.69
CA GLN A 419 6.97 -4.83 2.52
C GLN A 419 7.23 -5.13 1.04
N SER A 420 6.34 -4.69 0.14
CA SER A 420 6.46 -4.95 -1.30
C SER A 420 7.60 -4.16 -1.94
N LEU A 421 7.79 -2.91 -1.53
CA LEU A 421 8.82 -2.00 -2.02
C LEU A 421 9.30 -1.13 -0.85
N PHE A 422 10.57 -1.21 -0.49
CA PHE A 422 11.13 -0.56 0.71
C PHE A 422 12.50 0.05 0.44
N LEU A 423 12.89 1.04 1.26
CA LEU A 423 14.24 1.60 1.20
C LEU A 423 15.22 0.63 1.86
N MET A 424 16.32 0.32 1.17
CA MET A 424 17.41 -0.52 1.65
C MET A 424 18.69 0.31 1.72
N SER A 425 19.39 0.27 2.86
CA SER A 425 20.69 0.93 3.04
C SER A 425 21.72 -0.09 3.48
N ILE A 426 22.88 -0.10 2.82
CA ILE A 426 23.99 -1.01 3.11
C ILE A 426 25.21 -0.17 3.43
N ASP A 427 25.84 -0.38 4.58
CA ASP A 427 27.09 0.29 4.97
C ASP A 427 28.28 -0.65 4.74
N PHE A 428 29.35 -0.13 4.13
CA PHE A 428 30.54 -0.92 3.81
C PHE A 428 31.62 -0.78 4.87
N TYR A 429 32.29 -1.89 5.15
CA TYR A 429 33.45 -1.96 6.02
C TYR A 429 34.59 -2.69 5.32
N ASP A 430 35.82 -2.20 5.49
CA ASP A 430 37.01 -2.82 4.90
C ASP A 430 37.40 -4.11 5.63
N SER A 431 38.44 -4.77 5.13
CA SER A 431 38.98 -6.00 5.71
C SER A 431 39.57 -5.83 7.12
N LEU A 432 39.84 -4.60 7.53
CA LEU A 432 40.33 -4.25 8.86
C LEU A 432 39.19 -3.82 9.80
N GLY A 433 37.97 -3.64 9.28
CA GLY A 433 36.78 -3.22 10.02
C GLY A 433 36.53 -1.71 10.08
N ARG A 434 37.23 -0.93 9.27
CA ARG A 434 37.07 0.53 9.17
C ARG A 434 35.95 0.84 8.17
N PRO A 435 35.18 1.94 8.36
CA PRO A 435 34.15 2.34 7.41
C PRO A 435 34.70 2.62 6.01
N GLY A 436 34.00 2.15 4.96
CA GLY A 436 34.40 2.23 3.56
C GLY A 436 35.16 0.99 3.06
N ASP A 437 35.35 0.83 1.75
CA ASP A 437 36.03 -0.36 1.16
C ASP A 437 37.54 -0.15 0.86
N ASN A 438 38.11 1.02 1.19
CA ASN A 438 39.54 1.38 0.98
C ASN A 438 40.13 0.99 -0.40
N ASP A 439 39.27 0.87 -1.42
CA ASP A 439 39.67 0.66 -2.80
C ASP A 439 40.26 1.98 -3.35
N PRO A 440 41.55 2.01 -3.75
CA PRO A 440 42.24 3.20 -4.23
C PRO A 440 41.47 3.98 -5.31
N TYR A 441 40.60 3.32 -6.07
CA TYR A 441 39.78 3.92 -7.11
C TYR A 441 38.42 4.47 -6.63
N ASN A 442 37.92 4.04 -5.47
CA ASN A 442 36.55 4.29 -4.98
C ASN A 442 36.47 4.82 -3.53
N ASN A 443 37.56 5.39 -3.01
CA ASN A 443 37.82 5.87 -1.63
C ASN A 443 36.78 6.79 -0.93
N LYS A 444 35.57 7.01 -1.48
CA LYS A 444 34.51 7.84 -0.89
C LYS A 444 33.16 7.14 -0.68
N PHE A 445 33.00 5.87 -1.07
CA PHE A 445 31.74 5.15 -0.88
C PHE A 445 31.71 4.43 0.48
N PHE A 446 31.08 5.07 1.47
CA PHE A 446 30.86 4.50 2.82
C PHE A 446 29.64 3.59 2.91
N GLY A 447 28.77 3.60 1.90
CA GLY A 447 27.55 2.80 1.84
C GLY A 447 26.80 3.00 0.53
N TYR A 448 25.74 2.23 0.34
CA TYR A 448 24.85 2.25 -0.81
C TYR A 448 23.40 2.23 -0.36
N GLN A 449 22.63 3.20 -0.87
CA GLN A 449 21.18 3.26 -0.65
C GLN A 449 20.47 2.88 -1.94
N THR A 450 19.52 1.96 -1.85
CA THR A 450 18.71 1.50 -2.97
C THR A 450 17.29 1.17 -2.52
N VAL A 451 16.47 0.66 -3.44
CA VAL A 451 15.12 0.17 -3.17
C VAL A 451 15.13 -1.34 -3.27
N GLY A 452 14.61 -2.00 -2.23
CA GLY A 452 14.36 -3.44 -2.20
C GLY A 452 12.93 -3.76 -2.62
N PHE A 453 12.70 -4.95 -3.18
CA PHE A 453 11.37 -5.47 -3.50
C PHE A 453 11.16 -6.91 -3.01
N SER A 454 9.95 -7.24 -2.57
CA SER A 454 9.59 -8.57 -2.05
C SER A 454 8.49 -9.21 -2.91
N PRO A 455 8.80 -10.22 -3.75
CA PRO A 455 7.79 -10.93 -4.55
C PRO A 455 6.66 -11.56 -3.72
N PRO A 456 6.90 -12.22 -2.57
CA PRO A 456 5.83 -12.75 -1.73
C PRO A 456 4.86 -11.66 -1.24
N ALA A 457 5.38 -10.51 -0.79
CA ALA A 457 4.55 -9.39 -0.35
C ALA A 457 3.74 -8.79 -1.52
N ILE A 458 4.34 -8.65 -2.71
CA ILE A 458 3.65 -8.17 -3.91
C ILE A 458 2.52 -9.12 -4.30
N ILE A 459 2.74 -10.43 -4.25
CA ILE A 459 1.69 -11.43 -4.51
C ILE A 459 0.55 -11.30 -3.49
N ALA A 460 0.85 -11.12 -2.22
CA ALA A 460 -0.16 -10.89 -1.19
C ALA A 460 -0.99 -9.62 -1.47
N VAL A 461 -0.35 -8.52 -1.90
CA VAL A 461 -1.04 -7.30 -2.34
C VAL A 461 -1.95 -7.56 -3.55
N LEU A 462 -1.49 -8.32 -4.55
CA LEU A 462 -2.29 -8.67 -5.72
C LEU A 462 -3.53 -9.50 -5.34
N VAL A 463 -3.38 -10.48 -4.44
CA VAL A 463 -4.50 -11.29 -3.94
C VAL A 463 -5.50 -10.43 -3.18
N CYS A 464 -5.05 -9.66 -2.19
CA CYS A 464 -5.92 -8.79 -1.39
C CYS A 464 -6.60 -7.72 -2.25
N GLY A 465 -5.88 -7.06 -3.15
CA GLY A 465 -6.41 -6.06 -4.07
C GLY A 465 -7.41 -6.65 -5.08
N GLY A 466 -7.15 -7.86 -5.58
CA GLY A 466 -8.08 -8.61 -6.42
C GLY A 466 -9.37 -8.95 -5.68
N LEU A 467 -9.27 -9.47 -4.45
CA LEU A 467 -10.43 -9.77 -3.60
C LEU A 467 -11.26 -8.51 -3.30
N MET A 468 -10.63 -7.37 -3.03
CA MET A 468 -11.34 -6.09 -2.86
C MET A 468 -12.10 -5.70 -4.14
N THR A 469 -11.45 -5.80 -5.29
CA THR A 469 -12.05 -5.45 -6.58
C THR A 469 -13.25 -6.33 -6.91
N ILE A 470 -13.16 -7.64 -6.65
CA ILE A 470 -14.27 -8.58 -6.82
C ILE A 470 -15.39 -8.25 -5.82
N SER A 471 -15.05 -8.00 -4.57
CA SER A 471 -16.02 -7.73 -3.50
C SER A 471 -16.91 -6.53 -3.81
N ILE A 472 -16.37 -5.42 -4.30
CA ILE A 472 -17.17 -4.22 -4.61
C ILE A 472 -18.11 -4.44 -5.81
N VAL A 473 -17.69 -5.26 -6.78
CA VAL A 473 -18.56 -5.65 -7.90
C VAL A 473 -19.70 -6.52 -7.39
N VAL A 474 -19.40 -7.59 -6.64
CA VAL A 474 -20.39 -8.52 -6.07
C VAL A 474 -21.39 -7.78 -5.18
N LEU A 475 -20.91 -6.94 -4.25
CA LEU A 475 -21.76 -6.12 -3.40
C LEU A 475 -22.65 -5.18 -4.22
N GLY A 476 -22.14 -4.64 -5.33
CA GLY A 476 -22.92 -3.81 -6.26
C GLY A 476 -24.13 -4.53 -6.88
N HIS A 477 -24.11 -5.86 -6.98
CA HIS A 477 -25.22 -6.66 -7.49
C HIS A 477 -26.29 -6.98 -6.45
N VAL A 478 -26.05 -6.73 -5.17
CA VAL A 478 -27.01 -6.98 -4.08
C VAL A 478 -28.28 -6.12 -4.29
N PRO A 479 -29.47 -6.71 -4.30
CA PRO A 479 -30.72 -5.98 -4.44
C PRO A 479 -31.07 -5.19 -3.17
N TYR A 480 -31.56 -3.96 -3.33
CA TYR A 480 -32.24 -3.24 -2.26
C TYR A 480 -33.65 -3.80 -2.03
N ARG A 481 -34.28 -3.51 -0.88
CA ARG A 481 -35.71 -3.79 -0.72
C ARG A 481 -36.53 -2.84 -1.62
N ARG A 482 -37.63 -3.31 -2.19
CA ARG A 482 -38.53 -2.44 -2.98
C ARG A 482 -39.31 -1.54 -2.04
N GLY A 483 -39.66 -0.33 -2.48
CA GLY A 483 -40.60 0.48 -1.71
C GLY A 483 -40.39 1.97 -1.86
N MET A 484 -39.19 2.41 -2.26
CA MET A 484 -38.86 3.84 -2.40
C MET A 484 -37.85 4.04 -3.55
N PRO A 485 -37.96 5.14 -4.33
CA PRO A 485 -36.92 5.53 -5.28
C PRO A 485 -35.57 5.73 -4.58
N VAL A 486 -34.47 5.22 -5.13
CA VAL A 486 -33.14 5.42 -4.54
C VAL A 486 -32.64 6.84 -4.86
N ALA A 487 -32.34 7.64 -3.83
CA ALA A 487 -31.83 9.00 -3.99
C ALA A 487 -30.30 9.09 -4.17
N GLY A 488 -29.54 8.06 -3.73
CA GLY A 488 -28.08 8.09 -3.75
C GLY A 488 -27.56 9.31 -2.97
N SER A 489 -26.62 10.05 -3.56
CA SER A 489 -26.09 11.32 -3.05
C SER A 489 -26.68 12.55 -3.76
N SER A 490 -27.84 12.44 -4.42
CA SER A 490 -28.45 13.55 -5.14
C SER A 490 -29.34 14.40 -4.23
N SER A 491 -28.90 15.62 -3.94
CA SER A 491 -29.67 16.59 -3.15
C SER A 491 -31.06 16.85 -3.73
N MET A 492 -31.19 16.86 -5.07
CA MET A 492 -32.48 17.02 -5.75
C MET A 492 -33.42 15.84 -5.46
N ALA A 493 -32.92 14.60 -5.48
CA ALA A 493 -33.72 13.41 -5.18
C ALA A 493 -34.15 13.36 -3.71
N ILE A 494 -33.24 13.76 -2.80
CA ILE A 494 -33.52 13.83 -1.37
C ILE A 494 -34.60 14.90 -1.10
N SER A 495 -34.39 16.11 -1.61
CA SER A 495 -35.29 17.25 -1.46
C SER A 495 -36.69 16.98 -2.01
N ALA A 496 -36.78 16.31 -3.17
CA ALA A 496 -38.07 15.98 -3.77
C ALA A 496 -38.94 15.07 -2.89
N ALA A 497 -38.32 14.26 -2.02
CA ALA A 497 -39.00 13.41 -1.06
C ALA A 497 -39.41 14.13 0.24
N CYS A 498 -39.06 15.41 0.41
CA CYS A 498 -39.27 16.18 1.65
C CYS A 498 -40.40 17.22 1.56
N HIS A 499 -41.15 17.27 0.46
CA HIS A 499 -42.30 18.18 0.34
C HIS A 499 -43.51 17.68 1.14
N LEU A 500 -43.68 18.14 2.37
CA LEU A 500 -44.84 17.83 3.22
C LEU A 500 -46.10 18.59 2.78
N THR A 501 -47.28 17.99 2.98
CA THR A 501 -48.58 18.66 2.90
C THR A 501 -49.03 19.12 4.28
N ALA A 502 -49.98 20.06 4.36
CA ALA A 502 -50.52 20.55 5.64
C ALA A 502 -51.06 19.42 6.52
N GLU A 503 -51.78 18.46 5.93
CA GLU A 503 -52.33 17.27 6.59
C GLU A 503 -51.25 16.30 7.12
N ALA A 504 -50.04 16.36 6.57
CA ALA A 504 -48.92 15.49 6.92
C ALA A 504 -47.96 16.10 7.95
N GLY A 505 -48.28 17.29 8.49
CA GLY A 505 -47.51 17.96 9.54
C GLY A 505 -46.63 19.13 9.07
N ALA A 506 -46.86 19.70 7.88
CA ALA A 506 -46.02 20.80 7.34
C ALA A 506 -45.95 22.04 8.24
N ASN A 507 -46.99 22.33 9.02
CA ASN A 507 -47.07 23.54 9.86
C ASN A 507 -46.39 23.39 11.24
N GLU A 508 -45.91 22.19 11.58
CA GLU A 508 -45.43 21.89 12.94
C GLU A 508 -43.94 22.22 13.13
N GLY A 509 -43.18 22.49 12.06
CA GLY A 509 -41.76 22.90 12.11
C GLY A 509 -40.80 21.90 12.79
N THR A 510 -41.31 20.75 13.24
CA THR A 510 -40.64 19.79 14.12
C THR A 510 -40.54 18.40 13.50
N ALA A 511 -41.04 18.23 12.27
CA ALA A 511 -41.04 16.95 11.56
C ALA A 511 -39.65 16.32 11.44
N SER A 512 -38.59 17.12 11.30
CA SER A 512 -37.20 16.65 11.25
C SER A 512 -36.74 15.96 12.54
N SER A 513 -37.33 16.32 13.68
CA SER A 513 -37.00 15.81 15.02
C SER A 513 -37.80 14.57 15.41
N GLU A 514 -38.77 14.15 14.60
CA GLU A 514 -39.63 13.00 14.88
C GLU A 514 -39.18 11.72 14.15
N LYS A 515 -39.86 10.61 14.43
CA LYS A 515 -39.64 9.37 13.68
C LYS A 515 -40.37 9.45 12.35
N LEU A 516 -39.63 9.39 11.26
CA LEU A 516 -40.15 9.54 9.90
C LEU A 516 -40.29 8.19 9.20
N GLN A 517 -41.26 8.13 8.29
CA GLN A 517 -41.42 7.06 7.31
C GLN A 517 -41.77 7.70 5.96
N TRP A 518 -41.27 7.14 4.87
CA TRP A 518 -41.60 7.59 3.52
C TRP A 518 -42.77 6.79 2.96
N GLY A 519 -43.73 7.48 2.35
CA GLY A 519 -44.87 6.84 1.69
C GLY A 519 -45.87 7.88 1.16
N VAL A 520 -47.07 7.42 0.83
CA VAL A 520 -48.16 8.26 0.34
C VAL A 520 -48.70 9.10 1.49
N VAL A 521 -48.67 10.43 1.33
CA VAL A 521 -49.12 11.43 2.33
C VAL A 521 -50.39 12.15 1.91
N ALA A 522 -50.72 12.17 0.62
CA ALA A 522 -51.98 12.72 0.12
C ALA A 522 -52.53 11.80 -0.98
N ARG A 523 -53.81 11.44 -0.86
CA ARG A 523 -54.57 10.75 -1.89
C ARG A 523 -55.44 11.76 -2.62
N ALA A 524 -55.52 11.64 -3.94
CA ALA A 524 -56.51 12.35 -4.74
C ALA A 524 -57.39 11.31 -5.43
N ASP A 525 -58.71 11.40 -5.24
CA ASP A 525 -59.66 10.41 -5.78
C ASP A 525 -59.71 10.42 -7.31
N ASN A 526 -59.50 11.60 -7.92
CA ASN A 526 -59.44 11.81 -9.38
C ASN A 526 -58.13 12.45 -9.83
N GLY A 527 -57.02 12.26 -9.10
CA GLY A 527 -55.76 12.93 -9.38
C GLY A 527 -54.50 12.19 -8.94
N PRO A 528 -53.32 12.68 -9.32
CA PRO A 528 -52.05 12.18 -8.84
C PRO A 528 -51.89 12.38 -7.33
N GLY A 529 -51.56 11.32 -6.59
CA GLY A 529 -51.26 11.39 -5.16
C GLY A 529 -49.89 12.04 -4.88
N HIS A 530 -49.50 12.16 -3.62
CA HIS A 530 -48.19 12.71 -3.25
C HIS A 530 -47.47 11.81 -2.25
N CYS A 531 -46.15 11.67 -2.43
CA CYS A 531 -45.28 10.89 -1.54
C CYS A 531 -44.25 11.79 -0.88
N ALA A 532 -44.05 11.64 0.43
CA ALA A 532 -43.03 12.36 1.16
C ALA A 532 -42.61 11.60 2.43
N PHE A 533 -41.52 12.05 3.06
CA PHE A 533 -41.26 11.73 4.46
C PHE A 533 -42.33 12.39 5.33
N SER A 534 -42.94 11.64 6.25
CA SER A 534 -43.90 12.20 7.19
C SER A 534 -43.77 11.60 8.61
N PRO A 535 -43.99 12.42 9.65
CA PRO A 535 -44.16 11.96 11.03
C PRO A 535 -45.55 11.37 11.29
N ARG A 536 -46.49 11.42 10.34
CA ARG A 536 -47.84 10.84 10.43
C ARG A 536 -47.93 9.54 9.64
N SER A 537 -48.98 8.74 9.83
CA SER A 537 -49.13 7.44 9.16
C SER A 537 -49.08 7.57 7.65
N VAL A 538 -48.24 6.76 7.00
CA VAL A 538 -48.07 6.73 5.54
C VAL A 538 -48.37 5.34 5.01
N GLU A 539 -48.85 5.29 3.78
CA GLU A 539 -49.11 4.03 3.07
C GLU A 539 -48.05 3.76 2.01
N ALA A 540 -47.90 2.49 1.64
CA ALA A 540 -47.03 2.11 0.53
C ALA A 540 -47.61 2.57 -0.82
N PRO A 541 -46.79 3.09 -1.75
CA PRO A 541 -47.26 3.47 -3.08
C PRO A 541 -47.75 2.25 -3.88
N VAL A 542 -48.90 2.40 -4.53
CA VAL A 542 -49.61 1.34 -5.27
C VAL A 542 -49.12 1.28 -6.71
N LYS A 543 -48.74 0.09 -7.16
CA LYS A 543 -48.24 -0.12 -8.52
C LYS A 543 -49.29 0.33 -9.53
N GLY A 544 -48.86 1.15 -10.48
CA GLY A 544 -49.69 1.64 -11.56
C GLY A 544 -50.46 2.93 -11.28
N ARG A 545 -50.49 3.42 -10.03
CA ARG A 545 -51.03 4.76 -9.70
C ARG A 545 -50.02 5.86 -10.01
N VAL A 546 -50.53 7.07 -10.21
CA VAL A 546 -49.73 8.25 -10.53
C VAL A 546 -49.52 9.07 -9.25
N TYR A 547 -48.29 9.54 -9.04
CA TYR A 547 -47.92 10.39 -7.92
C TYR A 547 -47.16 11.62 -8.41
N CYS A 548 -47.08 12.66 -7.57
CA CYS A 548 -46.34 13.93 -7.71
C CYS A 548 -47.15 15.13 -8.17
N LEU A 549 -48.24 15.43 -7.47
CA LEU A 549 -48.89 16.74 -7.47
C LEU A 549 -49.02 17.23 -6.03
N ALA A 550 -48.22 18.23 -5.67
CA ALA A 550 -48.45 19.03 -4.49
C ALA A 550 -49.42 20.15 -4.91
N ASN A 551 -50.73 19.89 -4.87
CA ASN A 551 -51.70 20.96 -5.02
C ASN A 551 -51.61 21.86 -3.78
N VAL A 552 -51.01 23.04 -3.96
CA VAL A 552 -51.44 24.22 -3.24
C VAL A 552 -52.86 24.50 -3.73
N VAL A 553 -53.78 24.66 -2.80
CA VAL A 553 -55.15 25.10 -3.03
C VAL A 553 -55.12 26.36 -3.91
N VAL A 554 -55.42 26.22 -5.20
CA VAL A 554 -55.90 27.36 -5.99
C VAL A 554 -57.40 27.30 -5.83
N ASN A 555 -57.94 28.24 -5.05
CA ASN A 555 -59.37 28.45 -4.92
C ASN A 555 -60.01 28.40 -6.31
N ALA A 556 -60.98 27.49 -6.45
CA ALA A 556 -61.82 27.42 -7.63
C ALA A 556 -62.64 28.71 -7.73
N VAL A 557 -62.15 29.69 -8.47
CA VAL A 557 -63.00 30.71 -9.09
C VAL A 557 -63.23 30.27 -10.53
N VAL A 558 -64.08 29.27 -10.70
CA VAL A 558 -64.73 29.01 -11.99
C VAL A 558 -66.03 29.79 -11.98
N GLN A 559 -65.95 31.05 -12.41
CA GLN A 559 -67.10 31.82 -12.87
C GLN A 559 -66.73 32.42 -14.22
N ASN A 560 -67.33 31.82 -15.26
CA ASN A 560 -67.71 32.41 -16.53
C ASN A 560 -66.73 33.36 -17.24
N LYS A 561 -66.27 32.95 -18.43
CA LYS A 561 -66.57 33.71 -19.66
C LYS A 561 -66.30 32.90 -20.92
N ARG A 562 -67.39 32.48 -21.57
CA ARG A 562 -67.45 32.36 -23.03
C ARG A 562 -67.19 33.73 -23.64
N LYS A 563 -66.17 33.86 -24.48
CA LYS A 563 -66.15 34.52 -25.80
C LYS A 563 -64.69 34.78 -26.17
N GLY A 564 -64.36 34.43 -27.42
CA GLY A 564 -63.00 34.50 -27.93
C GLY A 564 -62.49 35.93 -27.97
N GLU A 565 -61.22 36.07 -27.62
CA GLU A 565 -60.36 37.14 -28.10
C GLU A 565 -58.91 36.71 -27.97
N LYS A 566 -58.16 37.00 -29.02
CA LYS A 566 -56.76 36.65 -29.24
C LYS A 566 -55.94 37.67 -28.45
N TYR A 567 -55.10 37.25 -27.49
CA TYR A 567 -54.16 38.17 -26.87
C TYR A 567 -52.75 37.60 -26.70
N ARG A 568 -51.83 38.54 -26.91
CA ARG A 568 -50.38 38.54 -27.02
C ARG A 568 -49.72 38.09 -25.70
N GLU A 569 -48.67 37.28 -25.79
CA GLU A 569 -47.77 37.04 -24.66
C GLU A 569 -46.95 38.32 -24.41
N ASP A 570 -47.26 39.04 -23.33
CA ASP A 570 -46.33 39.99 -22.72
C ASP A 570 -45.76 39.35 -21.46
N THR A 571 -44.45 39.13 -21.47
CA THR A 571 -43.67 38.61 -20.35
C THR A 571 -43.40 39.76 -19.39
N THR A 572 -43.96 39.74 -18.20
CA THR A 572 -43.59 40.69 -17.14
C THR A 572 -42.91 39.94 -16.00
N ILE A 573 -41.59 40.13 -15.92
CA ILE A 573 -40.75 39.79 -14.78
C ILE A 573 -41.09 40.80 -13.68
N VAL A 574 -41.69 40.34 -12.58
CA VAL A 574 -41.78 41.12 -11.35
C VAL A 574 -40.69 40.62 -10.40
N ARG A 575 -39.63 41.43 -10.30
CA ARG A 575 -38.76 41.47 -9.13
C ARG A 575 -39.52 42.21 -8.04
N ASP A 576 -39.57 41.67 -6.83
CA ASP A 576 -39.80 42.48 -5.64
C ASP A 576 -38.88 42.03 -4.50
N VAL A 577 -38.09 43.04 -4.10
CA VAL A 577 -37.40 43.39 -2.84
C VAL A 577 -37.26 42.34 -1.75
#